data_AF-A0A3D1TZ16-F1
#
_entry.id   AF-A0A3D1TZ16-F1
#
_cell.length_a   1.000
_cell.length_b   1.000
_cell.length_c   1.000
_cell.angle_alpha   90.00
_cell.angle_beta   90.00
_cell.angle_gamma   90.00
#
_symmetry.space_group_name_H-M   'P 1'
#
loop_
_entity.id
_entity.type
_entity.pdbx_description
1 polymer ?
#
loop_
_entity_poly.entity_id
_entity_poly.type
_entity_poly.pdbx_seq_one_letter_code
_entity_poly.pdbx_strand_id
1 'polypeptide(L)'
;YHQEIRATRLLAITPLIFEVAAAGDVVAQSIVERQAEEVVETAGALLRRLDIAGRPSHVVLAGSVFRDRTGILVDSIRRRMSEHFPMATVVVPVLEPVLGAVLCGMDLLNLEVGASVRERLAESYAALHIERSEVDET
;
A
#
# COMPACT_ATOMS: atom_id res chain seq x y z
N TYR A 1 -16.46 -31.99 2.86
CA TYR A 1 -15.40 -31.76 3.86
C TYR A 1 -14.68 -30.43 3.63
N HIS A 2 -15.39 -29.30 3.50
CA HIS A 2 -14.76 -27.98 3.59
C HIS A 2 -15.13 -27.41 4.95
N GLN A 3 -14.25 -27.63 5.94
CA GLN A 3 -14.33 -26.88 7.18
C GLN A 3 -14.07 -25.40 6.86
N GLU A 4 -14.89 -24.52 7.44
CA GLU A 4 -14.70 -23.06 7.40
C GLU A 4 -13.29 -22.71 7.87
N ILE A 5 -12.41 -22.41 6.92
CA ILE A 5 -11.11 -21.84 7.25
C ILE A 5 -11.38 -20.42 7.73
N ARG A 6 -11.11 -20.15 9.01
CA ARG A 6 -11.25 -18.81 9.59
C ARG A 6 -10.43 -17.81 8.77
N ALA A 7 -11.00 -16.64 8.49
CA ALA A 7 -10.36 -15.60 7.68
C ALA A 7 -8.92 -15.26 8.15
N THR A 8 -8.68 -15.25 9.46
CA THR A 8 -7.34 -15.01 10.03
C THR A 8 -6.30 -16.05 9.58
N ARG A 9 -6.68 -17.32 9.44
CA ARG A 9 -5.78 -18.37 8.93
C ARG A 9 -5.50 -18.20 7.44
N LEU A 10 -6.46 -17.70 6.67
CA LEU A 10 -6.25 -17.40 5.25
C LEU A 10 -5.27 -16.25 5.07
N LEU A 11 -5.42 -15.18 5.87
CA LEU A 11 -4.51 -14.02 5.82
C LEU A 11 -3.06 -14.37 6.18
N ALA A 12 -2.85 -15.39 7.02
CA ALA A 12 -1.51 -15.88 7.35
C ALA A 12 -0.81 -16.58 6.15
N ILE A 13 -1.54 -16.97 5.11
CA ILE A 13 -0.99 -17.61 3.91
C ILE A 13 -0.45 -16.57 2.94
N THR A 14 -0.99 -15.35 2.94
CA THR A 14 -0.61 -14.31 1.98
C THR A 14 0.89 -14.01 1.95
N PRO A 15 1.60 -13.84 3.09
CA PRO A 15 3.06 -13.66 3.07
C PRO A 15 3.80 -14.84 2.45
N LEU A 16 3.37 -16.08 2.74
CA LEU A 16 3.98 -17.30 2.19
C LEU A 16 3.86 -17.35 0.67
N ILE A 17 2.73 -16.91 0.10
CA ILE A 17 2.54 -16.83 -1.36
C ILE A 17 3.60 -15.91 -1.99
N PHE A 18 3.85 -14.74 -1.39
CA PHE A 18 4.89 -13.83 -1.90
C PHE A 18 6.28 -14.43 -1.81
N GLU A 19 6.61 -15.09 -0.69
CA GLU A 19 7.89 -15.77 -0.50
C GLU A 19 8.15 -16.83 -1.56
N VAL A 20 7.19 -17.74 -1.80
CA VAL A 20 7.37 -18.80 -2.79
C VAL A 20 7.30 -18.29 -4.24
N ALA A 21 6.52 -17.24 -4.51
CA ALA A 21 6.50 -16.58 -5.82
C ALA A 21 7.86 -15.93 -6.13
N ALA A 22 8.47 -15.26 -5.14
CA ALA A 22 9.81 -14.69 -5.26
C ALA A 22 10.88 -15.79 -5.41
N ALA A 23 10.66 -16.98 -4.84
CA ALA A 23 11.51 -18.15 -5.03
C ALA A 23 11.33 -18.87 -6.38
N GLY A 24 10.40 -18.43 -7.23
CA GLY A 24 10.20 -18.96 -8.58
C GLY A 24 9.05 -19.95 -8.75
N ASP A 25 8.20 -20.14 -7.75
CA ASP A 25 7.01 -20.99 -7.90
C ASP A 25 6.02 -20.35 -8.90
N VAL A 26 5.79 -21.06 -10.01
CA VAL A 26 5.00 -20.55 -11.14
C VAL A 26 3.53 -20.34 -10.79
N VAL A 27 2.97 -21.15 -9.89
CA VAL A 27 1.57 -21.03 -9.49
C VAL A 27 1.40 -19.79 -8.61
N ALA A 28 2.28 -19.61 -7.64
CA ALA A 28 2.28 -18.43 -6.79
C ALA A 28 2.54 -17.14 -7.58
N GLN A 29 3.47 -17.16 -8.55
CA GLN A 29 3.67 -16.04 -9.47
C GLN A 29 2.40 -15.70 -10.26
N SER A 30 1.68 -16.72 -10.75
CA SER A 30 0.41 -16.49 -11.45
C SER A 30 -0.66 -15.84 -10.57
N ILE A 31 -0.68 -16.18 -9.28
CA ILE A 31 -1.59 -15.57 -8.29
C ILE A 31 -1.25 -14.10 -8.09
N VAL A 32 0.04 -13.78 -7.91
CA VAL A 32 0.53 -12.40 -7.76
C VAL A 32 0.21 -11.58 -9.00
N GLU A 33 0.50 -12.10 -10.20
CA GLU A 33 0.25 -11.40 -11.46
C GLU A 33 -1.23 -11.13 -11.67
N ARG A 34 -2.10 -12.09 -11.35
CA ARG A 34 -3.56 -11.88 -11.41
C ARG A 34 -4.00 -10.81 -10.41
N GLN A 35 -3.45 -10.81 -9.18
CA GLN A 35 -3.79 -9.79 -8.20
C GLN A 35 -3.32 -8.39 -8.63
N ALA A 36 -2.16 -8.29 -9.28
CA ALA A 36 -1.66 -7.04 -9.84
C ALA A 36 -2.59 -6.52 -10.96
N GLU A 37 -3.09 -7.42 -11.81
CA GLU A 37 -4.06 -7.11 -12.86
C GLU A 37 -5.34 -6.48 -12.29
N GLU A 38 -5.96 -7.12 -11.31
CA GLU A 38 -7.18 -6.63 -10.65
C GLU A 38 -7.00 -5.22 -10.06
N VAL A 39 -5.83 -4.95 -9.47
CA VAL A 39 -5.50 -3.62 -8.93
C VAL A 39 -5.38 -2.59 -10.06
N VAL A 40 -4.71 -2.93 -11.17
CA VAL A 40 -4.53 -2.05 -12.33
C VAL A 40 -5.87 -1.78 -13.01
N GLU A 41 -6.73 -2.79 -13.14
CA GLU A 41 -8.07 -2.65 -13.69
C GLU A 41 -8.94 -1.73 -12.83
N THR A 42 -8.91 -1.93 -11.51
CA THR A 42 -9.63 -1.10 -10.55
C THR A 42 -9.16 0.36 -10.61
N ALA A 43 -7.86 0.59 -10.56
CA ALA A 43 -7.28 1.93 -10.66
C ALA A 43 -7.62 2.58 -12.01
N GLY A 44 -7.46 1.83 -13.10
CA GLY A 44 -7.75 2.29 -14.46
C GLY A 44 -9.21 2.67 -14.67
N ALA A 45 -10.15 1.92 -14.08
CA ALA A 45 -11.56 2.24 -14.11
C ALA A 45 -11.84 3.60 -13.44
N LEU A 46 -11.20 3.88 -12.30
CA LEU A 46 -11.33 5.16 -11.61
C LEU A 46 -10.68 6.31 -12.39
N LEU A 47 -9.47 6.10 -12.93
CA LEU A 47 -8.77 7.10 -13.75
C LEU A 47 -9.61 7.53 -14.96
N ARG A 48 -10.25 6.58 -15.64
CA ARG A 48 -11.16 6.86 -16.77
C ARG A 48 -12.43 7.55 -16.31
N ARG A 49 -13.05 7.06 -15.23
CA ARG A 49 -14.31 7.63 -14.70
C ARG A 49 -14.14 9.07 -14.22
N LEU A 50 -12.95 9.43 -13.72
CA LEU A 50 -12.61 10.78 -13.29
C LEU A 50 -12.01 11.65 -14.42
N ASP A 51 -11.92 11.11 -15.64
CA ASP A 51 -11.34 11.78 -16.81
C ASP A 51 -9.89 12.30 -16.57
N ILE A 52 -9.08 11.52 -15.85
CA ILE A 52 -7.68 11.83 -15.52
C ILE A 52 -6.68 10.84 -16.11
N ALA A 53 -7.10 9.85 -16.90
CA ALA A 53 -6.22 8.81 -17.43
C ALA A 53 -5.04 9.35 -18.28
N GLY A 54 -5.22 10.48 -18.97
CA GLY A 54 -4.18 11.16 -19.75
C GLY A 54 -3.50 12.32 -19.02
N ARG A 55 -3.72 12.48 -17.71
CA ARG A 55 -3.20 13.59 -16.90
C ARG A 55 -2.21 13.08 -15.85
N PRO A 56 -1.17 13.85 -15.52
CA PRO A 56 -0.30 13.54 -14.39
C PRO A 56 -1.13 13.30 -13.12
N SER A 57 -1.01 12.10 -12.55
CA SER A 57 -1.80 11.69 -11.39
C SER A 57 -1.02 10.71 -10.52
N HIS A 58 -1.44 10.58 -9.26
CA HIS A 58 -0.88 9.62 -8.31
C HIS A 58 -1.90 8.53 -7.99
N VAL A 59 -1.48 7.26 -8.13
CA VAL A 59 -2.23 6.10 -7.67
C VAL A 59 -1.57 5.59 -6.40
N VAL A 60 -2.20 5.87 -5.26
CA VAL A 60 -1.66 5.55 -3.94
C VAL A 60 -2.15 4.16 -3.53
N LEU A 61 -1.21 3.22 -3.33
CA LEU A 61 -1.52 1.87 -2.86
C LEU A 61 -1.58 1.85 -1.33
N ALA A 62 -2.77 1.57 -0.79
CA ALA A 62 -3.01 1.52 0.65
C ALA A 62 -3.43 0.10 1.08
N GLY A 63 -2.86 -0.38 2.18
CA GLY A 63 -3.15 -1.71 2.74
C GLY A 63 -1.87 -2.51 3.03
N SER A 64 -1.93 -3.41 4.01
CA SER A 64 -0.77 -4.22 4.41
C SER A 64 -0.25 -5.14 3.32
N VAL A 65 -1.12 -5.56 2.38
CA VAL A 65 -0.74 -6.43 1.25
C VAL A 65 0.29 -5.78 0.31
N PHE A 66 0.31 -4.46 0.21
CA PHE A 66 1.28 -3.71 -0.61
C PHE A 66 2.59 -3.40 0.12
N ARG A 67 2.69 -3.79 1.40
CA ARG A 67 3.91 -3.73 2.20
C ARG A 67 4.62 -5.08 2.23
N ASP A 68 4.46 -5.86 1.18
CA ASP A 68 5.17 -7.13 1.03
C ASP A 68 6.70 -6.89 1.02
N ARG A 69 7.46 -7.78 1.66
CA ARG A 69 8.93 -7.62 1.80
C ARG A 69 9.71 -7.91 0.51
N THR A 70 9.10 -8.64 -0.42
CA THR A 70 9.73 -9.07 -1.68
C THR A 70 9.60 -8.02 -2.79
N GLY A 71 8.63 -7.11 -2.69
CA GLY A 71 8.29 -6.10 -3.69
C GLY A 71 7.54 -6.61 -4.91
N ILE A 72 7.35 -7.93 -5.05
CA ILE A 72 6.92 -8.57 -6.31
C ILE A 72 5.54 -8.09 -6.78
N LEU A 73 4.60 -7.86 -5.86
CA LEU A 73 3.26 -7.39 -6.21
C LEU A 73 3.31 -5.92 -6.67
N VAL A 74 4.00 -5.07 -5.90
CA VAL A 74 4.10 -3.63 -6.21
C VAL A 74 4.84 -3.40 -7.52
N ASP A 75 5.88 -4.18 -7.80
CA ASP A 75 6.63 -4.06 -9.05
C ASP A 75 5.82 -4.53 -10.26
N SER A 76 5.03 -5.60 -10.12
CA SER A 76 4.08 -6.03 -11.16
C SER A 76 3.02 -4.95 -11.42
N ILE A 77 2.47 -4.32 -10.37
CA ILE A 77 1.53 -3.20 -10.50
C ILE A 77 2.19 -2.01 -11.19
N ARG A 78 3.39 -1.61 -10.78
CA ARG A 78 4.12 -0.47 -11.40
C ARG A 78 4.33 -0.69 -12.90
N ARG A 79 4.78 -1.89 -13.28
CA ARG A 79 5.00 -2.26 -14.68
C ARG A 79 3.70 -2.18 -15.49
N ARG A 80 2.63 -2.82 -15.02
CA ARG A 80 1.34 -2.82 -15.72
C ARG A 80 0.71 -1.43 -15.76
N MET A 81 0.85 -0.63 -14.70
CA MET A 81 0.37 0.76 -14.67
C MET A 81 1.12 1.64 -15.67
N SER A 82 2.45 1.51 -15.80
CA SER A 82 3.20 2.31 -16.77
C SER A 82 2.90 1.93 -18.22
N GLU A 83 2.59 0.66 -18.49
CA GLU A 83 2.16 0.17 -19.80
C GLU A 83 0.79 0.74 -20.22
N HIS A 84 -0.18 0.81 -19.30
CA HIS A 84 -1.57 1.21 -19.63
C HIS A 84 -1.89 2.68 -19.33
N PHE A 85 -1.22 3.28 -18.34
CA PHE A 85 -1.47 4.63 -17.81
C PHE A 85 -0.14 5.34 -17.53
N PRO A 86 0.64 5.70 -18.57
CA PRO A 86 2.00 6.23 -18.41
C PRO A 86 2.07 7.58 -17.65
N MET A 87 0.95 8.29 -17.53
CA MET A 87 0.85 9.53 -16.77
C MET A 87 0.52 9.31 -15.27
N ALA A 88 0.19 8.08 -14.88
CA ALA A 88 -0.13 7.71 -13.51
C ALA A 88 1.12 7.17 -12.79
N THR A 89 1.53 7.85 -11.73
CA THR A 89 2.64 7.42 -10.87
C THR A 89 2.11 6.59 -9.71
N VAL A 90 2.58 5.35 -9.57
CA VAL A 90 2.24 4.48 -8.43
C VAL A 90 3.04 4.89 -7.20
N VAL A 91 2.35 5.16 -6.09
CA VAL A 91 2.95 5.62 -4.83
C VAL A 91 2.58 4.65 -3.71
N VAL A 92 3.58 4.22 -2.94
CA VAL A 92 3.36 3.53 -1.66
C VAL A 92 3.68 4.52 -0.55
N PRO A 93 2.72 4.88 0.32
CA PRO A 93 2.95 5.84 1.40
C PRO A 93 4.05 5.37 2.35
N VAL A 94 4.98 6.26 2.67
CA VAL A 94 6.03 6.06 3.68
C VAL A 94 5.60 6.47 5.08
N LEU A 95 4.60 7.35 5.19
CA LEU A 95 4.02 7.77 6.46
C LEU A 95 2.77 6.96 6.77
N GLU A 96 2.57 6.64 8.04
CA GLU A 96 1.36 5.96 8.48
C GLU A 96 0.11 6.83 8.25
N PRO A 97 -1.04 6.24 7.87
CA PRO A 97 -2.25 7.00 7.56
C PRO A 97 -2.74 7.92 8.69
N VAL A 98 -2.44 7.56 9.94
CA VAL A 98 -2.81 8.37 11.12
C VAL A 98 -2.11 9.74 11.13
N LEU A 99 -0.88 9.85 10.60
CA LEU A 99 -0.23 11.16 10.44
C LEU A 99 -0.98 12.01 9.42
N GLY A 100 -1.49 11.41 8.35
CA GLY A 100 -2.35 12.08 7.38
C GLY A 100 -3.60 12.68 8.03
N ALA A 101 -4.24 11.94 8.95
CA ALA A 101 -5.39 12.44 9.69
C ALA A 101 -5.05 13.66 10.58
N VAL A 102 -3.88 13.66 11.22
CA VAL A 102 -3.39 14.83 11.99
C VAL A 102 -3.20 16.03 11.07
N LEU A 103 -2.53 15.85 9.93
CA LEU A 103 -2.31 16.92 8.95
C LEU A 103 -3.64 17.48 8.42
N CYS A 104 -4.64 16.63 8.17
CA CYS A 104 -5.99 17.07 7.81
C CYS A 104 -6.66 17.86 8.94
N GLY A 105 -6.50 17.44 10.20
CA GLY A 105 -7.01 18.19 11.35
C GLY A 105 -6.37 19.57 11.49
N MET A 106 -5.08 19.68 11.24
CA MET A 106 -4.35 20.96 11.22
C MET A 106 -4.85 21.88 10.10
N ASP A 107 -5.08 21.33 8.90
CA ASP A 107 -5.64 22.05 7.75
C ASP A 107 -7.04 22.60 8.05
N LEU A 108 -7.91 21.79 8.69
CA LEU A 108 -9.24 22.23 9.13
C LEU A 108 -9.20 23.39 10.13
N LEU A 109 -8.13 23.47 10.93
CA LEU A 109 -7.89 24.56 11.88
C LEU A 109 -7.16 25.75 11.23
N ASN A 110 -6.90 25.71 9.92
CA ASN A 110 -6.11 26.70 9.18
C ASN A 110 -4.71 26.92 9.76
N LEU A 111 -4.10 25.87 10.30
CA LEU A 111 -2.71 25.92 10.76
C LEU A 111 -1.77 25.71 9.58
N GLU A 112 -0.72 26.54 9.48
CA GLU A 112 0.28 26.36 8.44
C GLU A 112 1.11 25.10 8.66
N VAL A 113 1.05 24.18 7.70
CA VAL A 113 1.79 22.91 7.73
C VAL A 113 2.99 22.98 6.79
N GLY A 114 4.11 23.49 7.31
CA GLY A 114 5.40 23.49 6.63
C GLY A 114 6.15 22.15 6.71
N ALA A 115 7.28 22.04 6.01
CA ALA A 115 8.15 20.85 6.03
C ALA A 115 8.55 20.45 7.47
N SER A 116 8.92 21.43 8.29
CA SER A 116 9.34 21.19 9.67
C SER A 116 8.21 20.61 10.55
N VAL A 117 6.94 20.91 10.26
CA VAL A 117 5.80 20.31 10.96
C VAL A 117 5.66 18.83 10.59
N ARG A 118 5.83 18.51 9.29
CA ARG A 118 5.76 17.12 8.79
C ARG A 118 6.89 16.27 9.35
N GLU A 119 8.11 16.80 9.39
CA GLU A 119 9.28 16.15 9.99
C GLU A 119 9.05 15.87 11.48
N ARG A 120 8.66 16.88 12.26
CA ARG A 120 8.36 16.70 13.70
C ARG A 120 7.24 15.69 13.94
N LEU A 121 6.21 15.68 13.10
CA LEU A 121 5.11 14.73 13.22
C LEU A 121 5.59 13.28 12.95
N ALA A 122 6.43 13.09 11.93
CA ALA A 122 7.03 11.79 11.63
C ALA A 122 7.94 11.30 12.77
N GLU A 123 8.80 12.18 13.29
CA GLU A 123 9.70 11.87 14.43
C GLU A 123 8.91 11.53 15.70
N SER A 124 7.90 12.33 16.04
CA SER A 124 7.08 12.12 17.23
C SER A 124 6.30 10.80 17.16
N TYR A 125 5.79 10.45 15.97
CA TYR A 125 5.13 9.18 15.76
C TYR A 125 6.08 7.99 15.93
N ALA A 126 7.28 8.08 15.36
CA ALA A 126 8.29 7.04 15.49
C ALA A 126 8.67 6.79 16.96
N ALA A 127 8.88 7.86 17.75
CA ALA A 127 9.20 7.75 19.18
C ALA A 127 8.08 7.04 19.97
N LEU A 128 6.81 7.37 19.72
CA LEU A 128 5.66 6.76 20.39
C LEU A 128 5.42 5.30 19.99
N HIS A 129 5.84 4.89 18.79
CA HIS A 129 5.72 3.50 18.33
C HIS A 129 6.86 2.61 18.82
N ILE A 130 8.05 3.15 19.06
CA ILE A 130 9.15 2.43 19.72
C ILE A 130 8.75 2.10 21.17
N GLU A 131 8.19 3.07 21.91
CA GLU A 131 7.76 2.85 23.31
C GLU A 131 6.63 1.81 23.45
N ARG A 132 5.75 1.68 22.45
CA ARG A 132 4.68 0.66 22.47
C ARG A 132 5.14 -0.74 22.08
N SER A 133 6.23 -0.88 21.30
CA SER A 133 6.77 -2.22 20.98
C SER A 133 7.50 -2.88 22.15
N GLU A 134 8.03 -2.11 23.11
CA GLU A 134 8.68 -2.64 24.31
C GLU A 134 7.69 -3.08 25.39
N VAL A 135 6.44 -2.62 25.34
CA VAL A 135 5.40 -2.94 26.35
C VAL A 135 4.59 -4.19 26.00
N ASP A 136 4.56 -4.60 24.72
CA ASP A 136 3.79 -5.77 24.25
C ASP A 136 4.61 -7.09 24.27
N GLU A 137 5.85 -7.07 24.78
CA GLU A 137 6.74 -8.24 24.98
C GLU A 137 6.83 -8.74 26.45
N THR A 138 5.96 -8.25 27.34
CA THR A 138 5.84 -8.70 28.76
C THR A 138 4.44 -9.13 29.12
#